data_AF-A0A2K9LUG1-F1
#
_entry.id   AF-A0A2K9LUG1-F1
#
_cell.length_a   1.000
_cell.length_b   1.000
_cell.length_c   1.000
_cell.angle_alpha   90.00
_cell.angle_beta   90.00
_cell.angle_gamma   90.00
#
_symmetry.space_group_name_H-M   'P 1'
#
loop_
_entity.id
_entity.type
_entity.pdbx_description
1 polymer ?
#
loop_
_entity_poly.entity_id
_entity_poly.type
_entity_poly.pdbx_seq_one_letter_code
_entity_poly.pdbx_strand_id
1 'polypeptide(L)'
;MNAGFWRRFVAGLVNNALIGITFGIYWIFLIINFCKAKPSIGMKVMDMEYSTKEQLKLFGFRLLAGLFYLLIVTLLWDLVMICMKKGTFAERWSGNFLVISK
;
A
#
# COMPACT_ATOMS: atom_id res chain seq x y z
N MET A 1 -25.92 21.47 -19.29
CA MET A 1 -24.93 21.97 -18.31
C MET A 1 -23.68 21.07 -18.37
N ASN A 2 -22.89 21.12 -19.45
CA ASN A 2 -21.77 20.17 -19.67
C ASN A 2 -20.41 20.89 -19.72
N ALA A 3 -20.20 21.85 -18.83
CA ALA A 3 -18.94 22.56 -18.72
C ALA A 3 -17.98 21.81 -17.78
N GLY A 4 -17.14 20.95 -18.36
CA GLY A 4 -15.85 20.59 -17.76
C GLY A 4 -15.73 19.24 -17.06
N PHE A 5 -16.72 18.33 -17.12
CA PHE A 5 -16.58 16.99 -16.52
C PHE A 5 -15.36 16.23 -17.06
N TRP A 6 -15.25 16.14 -18.39
CA TRP A 6 -14.11 15.48 -19.05
C TRP A 6 -12.76 16.16 -18.77
N ARG A 7 -12.72 17.50 -18.69
CA ARG A 7 -11.50 18.24 -18.31
C ARG A 7 -11.10 17.99 -16.85
N ARG A 8 -12.05 17.91 -15.91
CA ARG A 8 -11.78 17.56 -14.50
C ARG A 8 -11.34 16.11 -14.34
N PHE A 9 -11.94 15.20 -15.10
CA PHE A 9 -11.55 13.79 -15.09
C PHE A 9 -10.11 13.58 -15.59
N VAL A 10 -9.75 14.21 -16.72
CA VAL A 10 -8.39 14.16 -17.25
C VAL A 10 -7.40 14.85 -16.32
N ALA A 11 -7.74 16.01 -15.74
CA ALA A 11 -6.89 16.67 -14.75
C ALA A 11 -6.66 15.80 -13.50
N GLY A 12 -7.70 15.10 -13.03
CA GLY A 12 -7.60 14.15 -11.91
C GLY A 12 -6.71 12.95 -12.23
N LEU A 13 -6.81 12.40 -13.45
CA LEU A 13 -5.92 11.33 -13.91
C LEU A 13 -4.46 11.77 -13.99
N VAL A 14 -4.19 12.96 -14.52
CA VAL A 14 -2.83 13.51 -14.60
C VAL A 14 -2.26 13.79 -13.21
N ASN A 15 -3.05 14.35 -12.28
CA ASN A 15 -2.61 14.55 -10.90
C ASN A 15 -2.32 13.21 -10.21
N ASN A 16 -3.20 12.22 -10.34
CA ASN A 16 -2.98 10.90 -9.75
C ASN A 16 -1.75 10.20 -10.36
N ALA A 17 -1.50 10.36 -11.66
CA ALA A 17 -0.31 9.84 -12.32
C ALA A 17 0.97 10.54 -11.81
N LEU A 18 0.97 11.87 -11.70
CA LEU A 18 2.11 12.63 -11.16
C LEU A 18 2.37 12.30 -9.69
N ILE A 19 1.31 12.14 -8.88
CA ILE A 19 1.40 11.68 -7.50
C ILE A 19 2.00 10.27 -7.45
N GLY A 20 1.49 9.33 -8.25
CA GLY A 20 2.00 7.97 -8.32
C GLY A 20 3.47 7.90 -8.73
N ILE A 21 3.89 8.70 -9.72
CA ILE A 21 5.29 8.80 -10.15
C ILE A 21 6.17 9.41 -9.06
N THR A 22 5.71 10.51 -8.43
CA THR A 22 6.48 11.20 -7.39
C THR A 22 6.69 10.30 -6.17
N PHE A 23 5.63 9.65 -5.71
CA PHE A 23 5.72 8.68 -4.62
C PHE A 23 6.54 7.45 -5.04
N GLY A 24 6.35 6.92 -6.25
CA GLY A 24 7.10 5.77 -6.76
C GLY A 24 8.61 6.02 -6.80
N ILE A 25 9.03 7.16 -7.36
CA ILE A 25 10.44 7.57 -7.40
C ILE A 25 10.98 7.76 -5.98
N TYR A 26 10.22 8.44 -5.10
CA TYR A 26 10.61 8.63 -3.71
C TYR A 26 10.82 7.30 -2.96
N TRP A 27 9.92 6.33 -3.18
CA TRP A 27 10.03 4.98 -2.63
C TRP A 27 11.29 4.25 -3.11
N ILE A 28 11.64 4.36 -4.40
CA ILE A 28 12.88 3.80 -4.94
C ILE A 28 14.11 4.40 -4.26
N PHE A 29 14.15 5.73 -4.08
CA PHE A 29 15.24 6.40 -3.37
C PHE A 29 15.36 5.97 -1.91
N LEU A 30 14.21 5.77 -1.24
CA LEU A 30 14.16 5.28 0.14
C LEU A 30 14.74 3.87 0.26
N ILE A 31 14.37 2.97 -0.66
CA ILE A 31 14.89 1.60 -0.71
C ILE A 31 16.40 1.60 -0.98
N ILE A 32 16.86 2.42 -1.93
CA ILE A 32 18.30 2.54 -2.24
C ILE A 32 19.08 3.07 -1.03
N ASN A 33 18.58 4.11 -0.36
CA ASN A 33 19.22 4.66 0.83
C ASN A 33 19.23 3.67 2.00
N PHE A 34 18.16 2.88 2.15
CA PHE A 34 18.07 1.81 3.12
C PHE A 34 19.10 0.70 2.85
N CYS A 35 19.21 0.23 1.60
CA CYS A 35 20.22 -0.75 1.21
C CYS A 35 21.66 -0.25 1.42
N LYS A 36 21.89 1.07 1.31
CA LYS A 36 23.19 1.71 1.58
C LYS A 36 23.44 1.99 3.07
N ALA A 37 22.58 1.53 3.97
CA ALA A 37 22.65 1.79 5.42
C ALA A 37 22.74 3.28 5.78
N LYS A 38 22.18 4.16 4.94
CA LYS A 38 22.17 5.59 5.22
C LYS A 38 21.09 5.89 6.25
N PRO A 39 21.38 6.65 7.31
CA PRO A 39 20.38 7.00 8.31
C PRO A 39 19.25 7.80 7.66
N SER A 40 18.02 7.31 7.88
CA SER A 40 16.82 8.01 7.43
C SER A 40 16.65 9.33 8.16
N ILE A 41 15.81 10.23 7.62
CA ILE A 41 15.54 11.54 8.24
C ILE A 41 15.08 11.37 9.70
N GLY A 42 14.19 10.41 9.97
CA GLY A 42 13.72 10.12 11.33
C GLY A 42 14.84 9.61 12.25
N MET A 43 15.76 8.79 11.73
CA MET A 43 16.91 8.33 12.52
C MET A 43 17.88 9.46 12.82
N LYS A 44 18.10 10.40 11.89
CA LYS A 44 18.90 11.59 12.13
C LYS A 44 18.30 12.51 13.20
N VAL A 45 16.98 12.68 13.19
CA VAL A 45 16.27 13.48 14.21
C VAL A 45 16.40 12.85 15.59
N MET A 46 16.44 11.52 15.66
CA MET A 46 16.53 10.75 16.90
C MET A 46 17.96 10.36 17.29
N ASP A 47 18.97 10.87 16.59
CA ASP A 47 20.40 10.54 16.77
C ASP A 47 20.71 9.04 16.80
N MET A 48 20.04 8.28 15.92
CA MET A 48 20.18 6.83 15.80
C MET A 48 21.01 6.44 14.58
N GLU A 49 21.94 5.50 14.76
CA GLU A 49 22.73 4.90 13.69
C GLU A 49 22.45 3.41 13.52
N TYR A 50 22.69 2.89 12.32
CA TYR A 50 22.59 1.45 12.08
C TYR A 50 23.81 0.74 12.68
N SER A 51 23.59 -0.27 13.52
CA SER A 51 24.66 -1.05 14.14
C SER A 51 25.46 -1.92 13.14
N THR A 52 24.88 -2.22 11.97
CA THR A 52 25.52 -3.00 10.92
C THR A 52 25.16 -2.48 9.53
N LYS A 53 26.07 -2.69 8.58
CA LYS A 53 25.89 -2.34 7.17
C LYS A 53 25.14 -3.41 6.38
N GLU A 54 24.87 -4.58 6.96
CA GLU A 54 24.12 -5.67 6.32
C GLU A 54 22.59 -5.42 6.27
N GLN A 55 22.16 -4.39 5.55
CA GLN A 55 20.75 -3.99 5.47
C GLN A 55 19.90 -4.85 4.52
N LEU A 56 20.51 -5.67 3.66
CA LEU A 56 19.80 -6.55 2.72
C LEU A 56 18.98 -7.63 3.44
N LYS A 57 19.53 -8.25 4.49
CA LYS A 57 18.80 -9.24 5.31
C LYS A 57 17.62 -8.56 6.02
N LEU A 58 17.85 -7.38 6.58
CA LEU A 58 16.82 -6.60 7.27
C LEU A 58 15.73 -6.11 6.30
N PHE A 59 16.10 -5.79 5.06
CA PHE A 59 15.15 -5.47 3.98
C PHE A 59 14.26 -6.67 3.66
N GLY A 60 14.83 -7.86 3.50
CA GLY A 60 14.08 -9.09 3.23
C GLY A 60 13.04 -9.38 4.32
N PHE A 61 13.42 -9.28 5.59
CA PHE A 61 12.49 -9.46 6.71
C PHE A 61 11.43 -8.35 6.80
N ARG A 62 11.77 -7.10 6.50
CA ARG A 62 10.79 -6.00 6.42
C ARG A 62 9.79 -6.19 5.28
N LEU A 63 10.26 -6.67 4.13
CA LEU A 63 9.40 -6.99 3.00
C LEU A 63 8.43 -8.12 3.36
N LEU A 64 8.95 -9.18 4.00
CA LEU A 64 8.12 -10.27 4.50
C LEU A 64 7.08 -9.78 5.52
N ALA A 65 7.48 -8.94 6.47
CA ALA A 65 6.56 -8.33 7.43
C ALA A 65 5.48 -7.48 6.74
N GLY A 66 5.84 -6.71 5.71
CA GLY A 66 4.90 -5.95 4.89
C GLY A 66 3.86 -6.85 4.20
N LEU A 67 4.27 -8.00 3.68
CA LEU A 67 3.36 -8.99 3.10
C LEU A 67 2.41 -9.58 4.16
N PHE A 68 2.90 -9.86 5.36
CA PHE A 68 2.05 -10.30 6.49
C PHE A 68 1.05 -9.21 6.91
N TYR A 69 1.46 -7.94 6.96
CA TYR A 69 0.53 -6.85 7.25
C TYR A 69 -0.53 -6.70 6.18
N LEU A 70 -0.19 -6.88 4.90
CA LEU A 70 -1.16 -6.83 3.82
C LEU A 70 -2.21 -7.94 3.98
N LEU A 71 -1.79 -9.16 4.32
CA LEU A 71 -2.68 -10.27 4.66
C LEU A 71 -3.60 -9.94 5.85
N ILE A 72 -3.06 -9.34 6.91
CA ILE A 72 -3.83 -8.91 8.08
C ILE A 72 -4.86 -7.84 7.69
N VAL A 73 -4.49 -6.87 6.86
CA VAL A 73 -5.40 -5.82 6.37
C VAL A 73 -6.53 -6.44 5.54
N THR A 74 -6.22 -7.38 4.64
CA THR A 74 -7.25 -8.07 3.87
C THR A 74 -8.15 -8.93 4.76
N LEU A 75 -7.61 -9.57 5.79
CA LEU A 75 -8.41 -10.31 6.77
C LEU A 75 -9.33 -9.37 7.56
N LEU A 76 -8.82 -8.22 8.02
CA LEU A 76 -9.62 -7.22 8.71
C LEU A 76 -10.69 -6.62 7.81
N TRP A 77 -10.37 -6.36 6.54
CA TRP A 77 -11.31 -5.90 5.54
C TRP A 77 -12.38 -6.94 5.25
N ASP A 78 -12.00 -8.21 5.14
CA ASP A 78 -12.93 -9.31 4.99
C ASP A 78 -13.80 -9.48 6.23
N LEU A 79 -13.25 -9.28 7.43
CA LEU A 79 -13.98 -9.27 8.69
C LEU A 79 -15.00 -8.12 8.73
N VAL A 80 -14.62 -6.92 8.29
CA VAL A 80 -15.53 -5.76 8.15
C VAL A 80 -16.63 -6.05 7.13
N MET A 81 -16.30 -6.64 5.98
CA MET A 81 -17.26 -7.01 4.94
C MET A 81 -18.21 -8.14 5.38
N ILE A 82 -17.73 -9.10 6.19
CA ILE A 82 -18.57 -10.08 6.91
C ILE A 82 -19.51 -9.35 7.88
N CYS A 83 -19.00 -8.42 8.70
CA CYS A 83 -19.81 -7.60 9.60
C CYS A 83 -20.86 -6.75 8.85
N MET A 84 -20.53 -6.28 7.65
CA MET A 84 -21.41 -5.50 6.77
C MET A 84 -22.32 -6.35 5.89
N LYS A 85 -22.25 -7.69 5.98
CA LYS A 85 -23.04 -8.65 5.19
C LYS A 85 -22.98 -8.41 3.67
N LYS A 86 -21.86 -7.91 3.17
CA LYS A 86 -21.54 -7.68 1.75
C LYS A 86 -20.24 -8.42 1.49
N GLY A 87 -20.23 -9.45 0.67
CA GLY A 87 -19.47 -10.61 1.12
C GLY A 87 -18.11 -10.90 0.47
N THR A 88 -17.47 -11.88 1.12
CA THR A 88 -16.03 -12.02 1.31
C THR A 88 -15.66 -13.48 1.53
N PHE A 89 -14.51 -13.84 2.14
CA PHE A 89 -14.13 -15.24 2.45
C PHE A 89 -15.28 -16.10 3.04
N ALA A 90 -16.26 -15.47 3.67
CA ALA A 90 -17.51 -16.04 4.14
C ALA A 90 -18.59 -16.34 3.08
N GLU A 91 -18.70 -15.61 1.96
CA GLU A 91 -19.63 -15.98 0.87
C GLU A 91 -19.33 -17.40 0.38
N ARG A 92 -18.04 -17.69 0.32
CA ARG A 92 -17.52 -18.88 -0.34
C ARG A 92 -17.43 -20.10 0.52
N TRP A 93 -17.16 -19.99 1.82
CA TRP A 93 -17.21 -21.19 2.64
C TRP A 93 -18.62 -21.79 2.72
N SER A 94 -19.66 -20.98 2.48
CA SER A 94 -21.08 -21.40 2.40
C SER A 94 -21.62 -21.69 1.00
N GLY A 95 -20.81 -21.56 -0.06
CA GLY A 95 -21.24 -21.85 -1.44
C GLY A 95 -22.37 -20.96 -1.97
N ASN A 96 -22.49 -19.70 -1.55
CA ASN A 96 -23.59 -18.83 -1.94
C ASN A 96 -23.11 -17.42 -2.31
N PHE A 97 -23.49 -16.95 -3.50
CA PHE A 97 -23.00 -15.72 -4.12
C PHE A 97 -24.12 -14.72 -4.38
N LEU A 98 -23.76 -13.44 -4.37
CA LEU A 98 -24.62 -12.37 -4.90
C LEU A 98 -24.58 -12.36 -6.43
N VAL A 99 -25.72 -12.66 -7.07
CA VAL A 99 -25.94 -12.55 -8.53
C VAL A 99 -26.71 -11.27 -8.83
N ILE A 100 -26.21 -10.46 -9.77
CA ILE A 100 -26.88 -9.25 -10.25
C ILE A 100 -27.82 -9.66 -11.40
N SER A 101 -29.13 -9.69 -11.14
CA SER A 101 -30.14 -9.80 -12.21
C SER A 101 -30.28 -8.43 -12.89
N LYS A 102 -30.24 -8.44 -14.22
CA LYS A 102 -30.65 -7.30 -15.06
C LYS A 102 -32.12 -6.97 -14.86
#